data_AF-A0A1B6LYZ5-F1
#
_entry.id   AF-A0A1B6LYZ5-F1
#
_cell.length_a   1.000
_cell.length_b   1.000
_cell.length_c   1.000
_cell.angle_alpha   90.00
_cell.angle_beta   90.00
_cell.angle_gamma   90.00
#
_symmetry.space_group_name_H-M   'P 1'
#
loop_
_entity.id
_entity.type
_entity.pdbx_description
1 polymer ?
#
loop_
_entity_poly.entity_id
_entity_poly.type
_entity_poly.pdbx_seq_one_letter_code
_entity_poly.pdbx_strand_id
1 'polypeptide(L)'
;MMGLNVSLIALAVLLWMSANVQGFGIYHLYNVTENDLQQSKDLQKQRSNQDGCYIGGRYLKFGDQWTQRGICGLFACQEKHYRTLATPCPHLRYQEGSGCRITEEDLTQDFPDCCPKMFCPNEKEVKQQQKKSNWSF
;
A
#
# COMPACT_ATOMS: atom_id res chain seq x y z
N MET A 1 -24.58 17.88 -72.20
CA MET A 1 -24.10 18.17 -70.83
C MET A 1 -24.17 16.87 -70.04
N MET A 2 -23.12 16.05 -70.14
CA MET A 2 -22.08 15.88 -69.12
C MET A 2 -22.63 15.21 -67.85
N GLY A 3 -22.77 13.88 -67.93
CA GLY A 3 -22.80 13.02 -66.76
C GLY A 3 -21.85 11.85 -67.06
N LEU A 4 -20.63 11.89 -66.53
CA LEU A 4 -19.74 10.74 -66.45
C LEU A 4 -18.55 11.07 -65.55
N ASN A 5 -18.20 10.06 -64.74
CA ASN A 5 -16.89 9.81 -64.12
C ASN A 5 -16.56 10.41 -62.75
N VAL A 6 -17.45 10.21 -61.77
CA VAL A 6 -17.04 10.15 -60.35
C VAL A 6 -16.34 8.81 -60.00
N SER A 7 -16.42 7.80 -60.87
CA SER A 7 -15.89 6.45 -60.62
C SER A 7 -14.36 6.33 -60.74
N LEU A 8 -13.71 7.21 -61.52
CA LEU A 8 -12.25 7.16 -61.73
C LEU A 8 -11.43 7.71 -60.56
N ILE A 9 -12.01 8.60 -59.74
CA ILE A 9 -11.29 9.22 -58.61
C ILE A 9 -11.23 8.26 -57.41
N ALA A 10 -12.26 7.42 -57.20
CA ALA A 10 -12.29 6.46 -56.12
C ALA A 10 -11.24 5.34 -56.26
N LEU A 11 -10.96 4.91 -57.50
CA LEU A 11 -9.92 3.90 -57.77
C LEU A 11 -8.50 4.47 -57.58
N ALA A 12 -8.27 5.76 -57.83
CA ALA A 12 -6.97 6.39 -57.62
C ALA A 12 -6.63 6.52 -56.12
N VAL A 13 -7.61 6.78 -55.26
CA VAL A 13 -7.39 6.89 -53.80
C VAL A 13 -7.15 5.51 -53.17
N LEU A 14 -7.83 4.45 -53.64
CA LEU A 14 -7.60 3.08 -53.15
C LEU A 14 -6.23 2.51 -53.60
N LEU A 15 -5.71 2.94 -54.75
CA LEU A 15 -4.38 2.54 -55.21
C LEU A 15 -3.24 3.32 -54.51
N TRP A 16 -3.51 4.48 -53.91
CA TRP A 16 -2.52 5.18 -53.08
C TRP A 16 -2.43 4.65 -51.64
N MET A 17 -3.47 4.00 -51.13
CA MET A 17 -3.43 3.41 -49.77
C MET A 17 -2.78 2.02 -49.71
N SER A 18 -2.45 1.40 -50.84
CA SER A 18 -1.84 0.06 -50.89
C SER A 18 -0.33 0.07 -51.13
N ALA A 19 0.30 1.23 -51.28
CA ALA A 19 1.72 1.34 -51.64
C ALA A 19 2.63 1.87 -50.52
N ASN A 20 2.34 1.62 -49.23
CA ASN A 20 3.33 1.91 -48.18
C ASN A 20 3.17 1.14 -46.86
N VAL A 21 2.88 -0.16 -46.92
CA VAL A 21 3.13 -1.07 -45.79
C VAL A 21 4.15 -2.12 -46.22
N GLN A 22 5.34 -1.66 -46.56
CA GLN A 22 6.56 -2.47 -46.43
C GLN A 22 7.39 -1.89 -45.30
N GLY A 23 6.77 -1.77 -44.12
CA GLY A 23 7.53 -1.81 -42.88
C GLY A 23 8.06 -3.22 -42.71
N PHE A 24 9.12 -3.57 -43.46
CA PHE A 24 10.02 -4.62 -43.01
C PHE A 24 10.53 -4.13 -41.65
N GLY A 25 9.88 -4.61 -40.59
CA GLY A 25 10.47 -4.56 -39.27
C GLY A 25 11.79 -5.30 -39.40
N ILE A 26 12.88 -4.54 -39.51
CA ILE A 26 14.21 -5.08 -39.31
C ILE A 26 14.21 -5.47 -37.84
N TYR A 27 13.86 -6.72 -37.58
CA TYR A 27 14.20 -7.35 -36.32
C TYR A 27 15.72 -7.37 -36.31
N HIS A 28 16.33 -6.36 -35.69
CA HIS A 28 17.73 -6.44 -35.30
C HIS A 28 17.80 -7.60 -34.32
N LEU A 29 18.13 -8.78 -34.84
CA LEU A 29 18.61 -9.91 -34.05
C LEU A 29 19.95 -9.44 -33.50
N TYR A 30 19.91 -8.78 -32.34
CA TYR A 30 21.11 -8.49 -31.58
C TYR A 30 21.70 -9.84 -31.20
N ASN A 31 22.96 -10.08 -31.58
CA ASN A 31 23.71 -11.20 -31.07
C ASN A 31 23.90 -10.97 -29.57
N VAL A 32 23.08 -11.63 -28.75
CA VAL A 32 23.22 -11.63 -27.30
C VAL A 32 24.58 -12.23 -26.97
N THR A 33 25.46 -11.44 -26.40
CA THR A 33 26.77 -11.92 -25.95
C THR A 33 26.66 -12.59 -24.58
N GLU A 34 27.64 -13.41 -24.22
CA GLU A 34 27.73 -13.96 -22.85
C GLU A 34 27.79 -12.84 -21.80
N ASN A 35 28.37 -11.68 -22.15
CA ASN A 35 28.39 -10.50 -21.31
C ASN A 35 27.00 -9.90 -21.07
N ASP A 36 26.14 -9.85 -22.10
CA ASP A 36 24.75 -9.36 -21.96
C ASP A 36 23.93 -10.29 -21.05
N LEU A 37 24.14 -11.60 -21.20
CA LEU A 37 23.51 -12.59 -20.33
C LEU A 37 23.99 -12.45 -18.88
N GLN A 38 25.30 -12.25 -18.68
CA GLN A 38 25.86 -12.04 -17.35
C GLN A 38 25.35 -10.74 -16.71
N GLN A 39 25.30 -9.65 -17.47
CA GLN A 39 24.70 -8.39 -17.03
C GLN A 39 23.23 -8.56 -16.64
N SER A 40 22.46 -9.34 -17.40
CA SER A 40 21.06 -9.64 -17.05
C SER A 40 20.94 -10.42 -15.73
N LYS A 41 21.85 -11.38 -15.49
CA LYS A 41 21.90 -12.17 -14.24
C LYS A 41 22.33 -11.31 -13.06
N ASP A 42 23.30 -10.42 -13.25
CA ASP A 42 23.76 -9.51 -12.20
C ASP A 42 22.69 -8.47 -11.86
N LEU A 43 21.94 -7.96 -12.85
CA LEU A 43 20.77 -7.11 -12.62
C LEU A 43 19.62 -7.86 -11.94
N GLN A 44 19.35 -9.11 -12.32
CA GLN A 44 18.36 -9.94 -11.63
C GLN A 44 18.80 -10.28 -10.21
N LYS A 45 20.08 -10.55 -9.99
CA LYS A 45 20.68 -10.75 -8.67
C LYS A 45 20.56 -9.47 -7.85
N GLN A 46 20.86 -8.30 -8.40
CA GLN A 46 20.68 -7.02 -7.72
C GLN A 46 19.21 -6.73 -7.37
N ARG A 47 18.25 -7.05 -8.25
CA ARG A 47 16.81 -6.97 -7.91
C ARG A 47 16.43 -7.98 -6.83
N SER A 48 16.98 -9.18 -6.88
CA SER A 48 16.78 -10.22 -5.86
C SER A 48 17.44 -9.88 -4.52
N ASN A 49 18.44 -9.00 -4.54
CA ASN A 49 19.23 -8.55 -3.37
C ASN A 49 18.76 -7.18 -2.85
N GLN A 50 17.53 -6.77 -3.18
CA GLN A 50 16.91 -5.63 -2.54
C GLN A 50 16.39 -6.08 -1.16
N ASP A 51 17.22 -5.96 -0.15
CA ASP A 51 16.92 -6.42 1.21
C ASP A 51 16.01 -5.46 1.99
N GLY A 52 14.93 -4.97 1.37
CA GLY A 52 14.14 -3.91 1.99
C GLY A 52 12.91 -3.42 1.24
N CYS A 53 12.16 -2.52 1.85
CA CYS A 53 10.91 -1.94 1.37
C CYS A 53 11.08 -0.44 1.11
N TYR A 54 10.45 0.08 0.05
CA TYR A 54 10.39 1.52 -0.22
C TYR A 54 9.04 2.07 0.20
N ILE A 55 8.99 2.84 1.29
CA ILE A 55 7.76 3.33 1.91
C ILE A 55 7.84 4.85 2.10
N GLY A 56 6.92 5.60 1.51
CA GLY A 56 6.83 7.05 1.73
C GLY A 56 8.09 7.84 1.36
N GLY A 57 8.84 7.39 0.35
CA GLY A 57 10.06 8.05 -0.11
C GLY A 57 11.34 7.67 0.65
N ARG A 58 11.27 6.73 1.61
CA ARG A 58 12.43 6.20 2.32
C ARG A 58 12.59 4.70 2.09
N TYR A 59 13.84 4.23 2.12
CA TYR A 59 14.18 2.81 2.09
C TYR A 59 14.33 2.25 3.51
N LEU A 60 13.69 1.12 3.77
CA LEU A 60 13.72 0.39 5.05
C LEU A 60 14.25 -1.01 4.79
N LYS A 61 15.13 -1.54 5.63
CA LYS A 61 15.63 -2.92 5.50
C LYS A 61 14.57 -3.93 5.94
N PHE A 62 14.69 -5.18 5.52
CA PHE A 62 13.87 -6.26 6.08
C PHE A 62 14.04 -6.33 7.61
N GLY A 63 12.91 -6.44 8.32
CA GLY A 63 12.84 -6.38 9.77
C GLY A 63 12.68 -4.98 10.35
N ASP A 64 12.97 -3.91 9.58
CA ASP A 64 12.75 -2.55 10.06
C ASP A 64 11.27 -2.30 10.30
N GLN A 65 10.99 -1.53 11.36
CA GLN A 65 9.64 -1.23 11.83
C GLN A 65 9.36 0.27 11.76
N TRP A 66 8.09 0.63 11.51
CA TRP A 66 7.67 2.03 11.48
C TRP A 66 6.20 2.22 11.82
N THR A 67 5.85 3.45 12.22
CA THR A 67 4.47 3.91 12.40
C THR A 67 4.01 4.71 11.19
N GLN A 68 2.70 4.70 10.93
CA GLN A 68 2.10 5.44 9.82
C GLN A 68 0.84 6.15 10.31
N ARG A 69 0.78 7.48 10.12
CA ARG A 69 -0.42 8.27 10.45
C ARG A 69 -1.65 7.76 9.71
N GLY A 70 -2.79 7.81 10.39
CA GLY A 70 -4.08 7.33 9.87
C GLY A 70 -4.31 5.83 10.03
N ILE A 71 -3.33 5.06 10.51
CA ILE A 71 -3.52 3.66 10.91
C ILE A 71 -2.79 3.41 12.22
N CYS A 72 -3.50 2.96 13.24
CA CYS A 72 -2.88 2.68 14.52
C CYS A 72 -2.24 1.28 14.55
N GLY A 73 -0.91 1.25 14.60
CA GLY A 73 -0.14 0.02 14.71
C GLY A 73 1.30 0.16 14.24
N LEU A 74 2.08 -0.87 14.53
CA LEU A 74 3.47 -0.96 14.13
C LEU A 74 3.58 -1.82 12.87
N PHE A 75 4.14 -1.25 11.81
CA PHE A 75 4.39 -1.96 10.57
C PHE A 75 5.81 -2.51 10.54
N ALA A 76 6.02 -3.60 9.81
CA ALA A 76 7.35 -4.13 9.52
C ALA A 76 7.53 -4.38 8.02
N CYS A 77 8.79 -4.27 7.59
CA CYS A 77 9.20 -4.60 6.24
C CYS A 77 9.57 -6.09 6.21
N GLN A 78 8.85 -6.89 5.43
CA GLN A 78 9.14 -8.31 5.27
C GLN A 78 9.75 -8.61 3.91
N GLU A 79 10.33 -9.81 3.79
CA GLU A 79 10.90 -10.35 2.55
C GLU A 79 9.94 -10.16 1.37
N LYS A 80 10.42 -10.13 0.12
CA LYS A 80 9.55 -9.85 -1.05
C LYS A 80 8.89 -8.45 -1.03
N HIS A 81 9.43 -7.50 -0.27
CA HIS A 81 9.07 -6.08 -0.30
C HIS A 81 7.66 -5.73 0.20
N TYR A 82 6.99 -6.61 0.96
CA TYR A 82 5.65 -6.32 1.46
C TYR A 82 5.66 -5.68 2.84
N ARG A 83 4.70 -4.76 3.04
CA ARG A 83 4.38 -4.19 4.34
C ARG A 83 3.46 -5.15 5.10
N THR A 84 3.82 -5.48 6.34
CA THR A 84 2.92 -6.17 7.28
C THR A 84 2.61 -5.31 8.50
N LEU A 85 1.44 -5.53 9.08
CA LEU A 85 1.13 -5.05 10.41
C LEU A 85 1.79 -6.02 11.41
N ALA A 86 2.90 -5.59 12.00
CA ALA A 86 3.69 -6.40 12.93
C ALA A 86 3.08 -6.40 14.34
N THR A 87 2.54 -5.27 14.79
CA THR A 87 1.93 -5.18 16.11
C THR A 87 0.66 -4.33 16.04
N PRO A 88 -0.53 -4.94 16.16
CA PRO A 88 -1.78 -4.21 16.32
C PRO A 88 -1.93 -3.70 17.77
N CYS A 89 -2.91 -2.84 18.00
CA CYS A 89 -3.31 -2.47 19.35
C CYS A 89 -3.85 -3.65 20.16
N PRO A 90 -3.70 -3.63 21.49
CA PRO A 90 -4.28 -4.66 22.35
C PRO A 90 -5.81 -4.63 22.27
N HIS A 91 -6.42 -5.82 22.21
CA HIS A 91 -7.86 -5.94 22.30
C HIS A 91 -8.28 -5.86 23.77
N LEU A 92 -8.89 -4.75 24.17
CA LEU A 92 -9.33 -4.49 25.54
C LEU A 92 -10.78 -4.92 25.74
N ARG A 93 -11.07 -5.58 26.87
CA ARG A 93 -12.42 -5.95 27.30
C ARG A 93 -12.52 -5.78 28.82
N TYR A 94 -13.70 -5.42 29.31
CA TYR A 94 -13.99 -5.31 30.74
C TYR A 94 -15.28 -6.05 31.08
N GLN A 95 -15.43 -6.42 32.35
CA GLN A 95 -16.66 -7.04 32.86
C GLN A 95 -17.74 -5.97 33.03
N GLU A 96 -18.96 -6.24 32.54
CA GLU A 96 -20.11 -5.35 32.77
C GLU A 96 -20.31 -5.08 34.27
N GLY A 97 -20.58 -3.83 34.62
CA GLY A 97 -20.70 -3.39 36.02
C GLY A 97 -19.39 -3.03 36.73
N SER A 98 -18.23 -3.22 36.10
CA SER A 98 -16.92 -2.81 36.67
C SER A 98 -16.70 -1.29 36.71
N GLY A 99 -17.54 -0.51 36.03
CA GLY A 99 -17.38 0.94 35.91
C GLY A 99 -16.18 1.38 35.05
N CYS A 100 -15.44 0.43 34.47
CA CYS A 100 -14.34 0.73 33.55
C CYS A 100 -14.86 1.28 32.22
N ARG A 101 -14.05 2.11 31.57
CA ARG A 101 -14.30 2.66 30.23
C ARG A 101 -13.08 2.44 29.35
N ILE A 102 -13.31 2.19 28.07
CA ILE A 102 -12.25 2.09 27.05
C ILE A 102 -12.35 3.35 26.19
N THR A 103 -11.23 4.03 25.97
CA THR A 103 -11.16 5.12 24.98
C THR A 103 -11.02 4.54 23.59
N GLU A 104 -11.57 5.23 22.60
CA GLU A 104 -11.40 4.88 21.20
C GLU A 104 -9.96 5.11 20.72
N GLU A 105 -9.63 4.57 19.55
CA GLU A 105 -8.34 4.79 18.89
C GLU A 105 -8.20 6.24 18.42
N ASP A 106 -7.04 6.84 18.68
CA ASP A 106 -6.70 8.19 18.22
C ASP A 106 -5.73 8.13 17.04
N LEU A 107 -6.28 8.10 15.82
CA LEU A 107 -5.50 8.00 14.58
C LEU A 107 -4.64 9.25 14.25
N THR A 108 -4.75 10.31 15.07
CA THR A 108 -3.89 11.50 14.95
C THR A 108 -2.51 11.29 15.56
N GLN A 109 -2.37 10.31 16.44
CA GLN A 109 -1.13 9.97 17.13
C GLN A 109 -0.45 8.75 16.49
N ASP A 110 0.83 8.57 16.83
CA ASP A 110 1.60 7.39 16.41
C ASP A 110 1.44 6.24 17.43
N PHE A 111 1.72 5.02 17.00
CA PHE A 111 1.78 3.87 17.91
C PHE A 111 2.93 4.04 18.92
N PRO A 112 2.75 3.73 20.22
CA PRO A 112 1.60 3.08 20.85
C PRO A 112 0.51 4.04 21.37
N ASP A 113 0.67 5.36 21.19
CA ASP A 113 -0.23 6.34 21.80
C ASP A 113 -1.59 6.43 21.14
N CYS A 114 -1.69 6.07 19.86
CA CYS A 114 -2.96 5.95 19.14
C CYS A 114 -3.85 4.80 19.65
N CYS A 115 -3.33 3.88 20.46
CA CYS A 115 -4.07 2.70 20.90
C CYS A 115 -5.13 3.04 21.96
N PRO A 116 -6.22 2.24 22.04
CA PRO A 116 -7.26 2.42 23.03
C PRO A 116 -6.68 2.18 24.44
N LYS A 117 -7.16 2.94 25.43
CA LYS A 117 -6.71 2.87 26.82
C LYS A 117 -7.90 2.58 27.72
N MET A 118 -7.70 1.73 28.72
CA MET A 118 -8.73 1.41 29.70
C MET A 118 -8.55 2.25 30.97
N PHE A 119 -9.63 2.89 31.40
CA PHE A 119 -9.71 3.65 32.63
C PHE A 119 -10.72 2.99 33.56
N CYS A 120 -10.25 2.53 34.71
CA CYS A 120 -11.11 1.94 35.73
C CYS A 120 -11.16 2.86 36.95
N PRO A 121 -12.33 3.02 37.58
CA PRO A 121 -12.45 3.77 38.82
C PRO A 121 -11.62 3.08 39.91
N ASN A 122 -10.90 3.87 40.70
CA ASN A 122 -10.16 3.32 41.82
C ASN A 122 -11.12 2.92 42.95
N GLU A 123 -10.74 1.94 43.78
CA GLU A 123 -11.57 1.44 44.89
C GLU A 123 -12.08 2.55 45.84
N LYS A 124 -11.33 3.66 45.93
CA LYS A 124 -11.68 4.85 46.72
C LYS A 124 -12.82 5.68 46.09
N GLU A 125 -12.91 5.72 44.77
CA GLU A 125 -13.95 6.46 44.02
C GLU A 125 -15.28 5.70 44.02
N VAL A 126 -15.22 4.36 43.92
CA VAL A 126 -16.40 3.48 43.99
C VAL A 126 -17.12 3.63 45.34
N LYS A 127 -16.36 3.67 46.46
CA LYS A 127 -16.91 3.87 47.81
C LYS A 127 -17.55 5.26 48.00
N GLN A 128 -17.03 6.29 47.34
CA GLN A 128 -17.62 7.64 47.37
C GLN A 128 -18.91 7.74 46.56
N GLN A 129 -19.00 7.09 45.39
CA GLN A 129 -20.22 7.06 44.59
C GLN A 129 -21.37 6.33 45.29
N GLN A 130 -21.10 5.17 45.90
CA GLN A 130 -22.09 4.45 46.71
C GLN A 130 -22.55 5.24 47.93
N LYS A 131 -21.63 5.96 48.59
CA LYS A 131 -21.99 6.83 49.71
C LYS A 131 -22.91 7.94 49.22
N LYS A 132 -22.58 8.62 48.12
CA LYS A 132 -23.38 9.74 47.58
C LYS A 132 -24.80 9.35 47.15
N SER A 133 -25.00 8.15 46.58
CA SER A 133 -26.34 7.63 46.26
C SER A 133 -27.16 7.22 47.49
N ASN A 134 -26.52 7.04 48.65
CA ASN A 134 -27.18 6.63 49.90
C ASN A 134 -27.64 7.82 50.77
N TRP A 135 -27.35 9.07 50.36
CA TRP A 135 -27.83 10.30 51.05
C TRP A 135 -28.94 11.02 50.29
N SER A 136 -29.52 10.39 49.26
CA SER A 136 -30.72 10.90 48.58
C SER A 136 -31.97 10.18 49.13
N PHE A 137 -32.43 10.62 50.30
CA PHE A 137 -33.76 10.36 50.85
C PHE A 137 -34.35 11.67 51.36
#